data_AF-A0A529LNV8-F1
#
_entry.id   AF-A0A529LNV8-F1
#
_cell.length_a   1.000
_cell.length_b   1.000
_cell.length_c   1.000
_cell.angle_alpha   90.00
_cell.angle_beta   90.00
_cell.angle_gamma   90.00
#
_symmetry.space_group_name_H-M   'P 1'
#
loop_
_entity.id
_entity.type
_entity.pdbx_description
1 polymer ?
#
loop_
_entity_poly.entity_id
_entity_poly.type
_entity_poly.pdbx_seq_one_letter_code
_entity_poly.pdbx_strand_id
1 'polypeptide(L)' 'MSPRKTDAPLALSVGDPSGIGPEIAIAAWQAGDSAGVPPFYLLADPSLIKARARLVGANVTVAETLPG' A
#
# COMPACT_ATOMS: atom_id res chain seq x y z
N MET A 1 -22.88 8.72 13.16
CA MET A 1 -21.95 7.60 12.88
C MET A 1 -20.76 7.77 13.80
N SER A 2 -20.60 6.95 14.84
CA SER A 2 -19.44 7.06 15.74
C SER A 2 -18.17 6.68 14.96
N PRO A 3 -17.07 7.43 15.06
CA PRO A 3 -15.80 6.99 14.49
C PRO A 3 -15.42 5.66 15.17
N ARG A 4 -15.25 4.59 14.39
CA ARG A 4 -14.67 3.36 14.94
C ARG A 4 -13.17 3.63 15.17
N LYS A 5 -12.69 3.34 16.38
CA LYS A 5 -11.27 3.16 16.76
C LYS A 5 -10.46 2.75 15.50
N THR A 6 -9.54 3.57 14.99
CA THR A 6 -8.34 4.06 15.68
C THR A 6 -7.77 5.27 14.93
N ASP A 7 -7.42 6.36 15.63
CA ASP A 7 -6.73 7.54 15.05
C ASP A 7 -5.27 7.25 14.62
N ALA A 8 -4.86 5.98 14.61
CA ALA A 8 -3.51 5.57 14.25
C ALA A 8 -3.44 5.26 12.74
N PRO A 9 -2.33 5.63 12.06
CA PRO A 9 -2.09 5.22 10.68
C PRO A 9 -2.17 3.70 10.49
N LEU A 10 -2.74 3.27 9.36
CA LEU A 10 -2.77 1.85 8.98
C LEU A 10 -1.40 1.43 8.45
N ALA A 11 -0.75 0.45 9.06
CA ALA A 11 0.44 -0.19 8.51
C ALA A 11 0.09 -1.53 7.86
N LEU A 12 0.43 -1.71 6.58
CA LEU A 12 0.19 -2.92 5.80
C LEU A 12 1.52 -3.62 5.52
N SER A 13 1.63 -4.93 5.79
CA SER A 13 2.77 -5.74 5.35
C SER A 13 2.49 -6.42 4.02
N VAL A 14 3.53 -6.59 3.20
CA VAL A 14 3.39 -7.20 1.87
C VAL A 14 3.37 -8.74 1.88
N GLY A 15 3.76 -9.34 3.01
CA GLY A 15 3.92 -10.80 3.12
C GLY A 15 5.16 -11.30 2.38
N ASP A 16 5.03 -12.41 1.66
CA ASP A 16 6.11 -12.99 0.84
C ASP A 16 6.36 -12.13 -0.44
N PRO A 17 7.58 -11.58 -0.63
CA PRO A 17 7.94 -10.80 -1.82
C PRO A 17 7.77 -11.51 -3.17
N SER A 18 7.81 -12.85 -3.17
CA SER A 18 7.65 -13.67 -4.37
C SER A 18 6.19 -13.85 -4.81
N GLY A 19 5.25 -13.64 -3.87
CA GLY A 19 3.81 -13.72 -4.13
C GLY A 19 3.24 -12.46 -4.81
N ILE A 20 1.90 -12.37 -4.81
CA ILE A 20 1.13 -11.28 -5.44
C ILE A 20 0.75 -10.14 -4.47
N GLY A 21 1.22 -10.20 -3.22
CA GLY A 21 0.97 -9.18 -2.20
C GLY A 21 1.35 -7.75 -2.64
N PRO A 22 2.50 -7.52 -3.31
CA PRO A 22 2.86 -6.20 -3.83
C PRO A 22 1.84 -5.64 -4.81
N GLU A 23 1.36 -6.46 -5.74
CA GLU A 23 0.40 -6.08 -6.78
C GLU A 23 -0.97 -5.77 -6.16
N ILE A 24 -1.40 -6.56 -5.17
CA ILE A 24 -2.62 -6.28 -4.41
C ILE A 24 -2.51 -4.94 -3.67
N ALA A 25 -1.37 -4.67 -3.02
CA ALA A 25 -1.15 -3.40 -2.32
C ALA A 25 -1.18 -2.20 -3.28
N ILE A 26 -0.56 -2.32 -4.47
CA ILE A 26 -0.60 -1.29 -5.51
C ILE A 26 -2.03 -1.04 -5.98
N ALA A 27 -2.79 -2.10 -6.27
CA ALA A 27 -4.17 -2.00 -6.72
C ALA A 27 -5.07 -1.38 -5.64
N ALA A 28 -4.91 -1.77 -4.38
CA ALA A 28 -5.66 -1.21 -3.25
C ALA A 28 -5.37 0.29 -3.08
N TRP A 29 -4.11 0.70 -3.19
CA TRP A 29 -3.73 2.11 -3.13
C TRP A 29 -4.36 2.94 -4.26
N GLN A 30 -4.37 2.41 -5.48
CA GLN A 30 -4.98 3.10 -6.63
C GLN A 30 -6.51 3.17 -6.54
N ALA A 31 -7.15 2.15 -5.99
CA ALA A 31 -8.59 2.16 -5.78
C ALA A 31 -8.98 3.19 -4.72
N GLY A 32 -8.22 3.27 -3.62
CA GLY A 32 -8.39 4.28 -2.58
C GLY A 32 -9.85 4.40 -2.09
N ASP A 33 -10.33 5.64 -2.00
CA ASP A 33 -11.67 5.96 -1.48
C ASP A 33 -12.80 5.32 -2.30
N SER A 34 -12.61 5.12 -3.61
CA SER A 34 -13.62 4.50 -4.47
C SER A 34 -13.94 3.05 -4.07
N ALA A 35 -13.01 2.37 -3.39
CA ALA A 35 -13.17 1.04 -2.83
C ALA A 35 -13.21 1.04 -1.29
N GLY A 36 -13.29 2.21 -0.64
CA GLY A 36 -13.26 2.34 0.83
C GLY A 36 -11.92 1.93 1.46
N VAL A 37 -10.82 1.98 0.70
CA VAL A 37 -9.48 1.68 1.18
C VAL A 37 -8.87 2.94 1.78
N PRO A 38 -8.62 2.99 3.11
CA PRO A 38 -7.95 4.14 3.71
C PRO A 38 -6.47 4.17 3.28
N PRO A 39 -5.83 5.36 3.30
CA PRO A 39 -4.38 5.45 3.13
C PRO A 39 -3.64 4.55 4.14
N PHE A 40 -2.55 3.92 3.71
CA PHE A 40 -1.72 3.06 4.56
C PHE A 40 -0.22 3.28 4.32
N TYR A 41 0.58 3.03 5.36
CA TYR A 41 2.01 2.86 5.28
C TYR A 41 2.33 1.42 4.89
N LEU A 42 3.08 1.23 3.80
CA LEU A 42 3.44 -0.10 3.31
C LEU A 42 4.82 -0.53 3.83
N LEU A 43 4.85 -1.63 4.56
CA LEU A 43 6.05 -2.30 5.04
C LEU A 43 6.57 -3.26 3.94
N ALA A 44 7.42 -2.72 3.06
CA ALA A 44 8.04 -3.46 1.95
C ALA A 44 9.34 -2.79 1.49
N ASP A 45 10.14 -3.51 0.70
CA ASP A 45 11.25 -2.91 -0.05
C ASP A 45 10.68 -1.96 -1.14
N PRO A 46 11.03 -0.67 -1.13
CA PRO A 46 10.58 0.30 -2.14
C PRO A 46 10.95 -0.09 -3.57
N SER A 47 12.09 -0.75 -3.77
CA SER A 47 12.56 -1.22 -5.07
C SER A 47 11.69 -2.35 -5.62
N LEU A 48 11.25 -3.26 -4.74
CA LEU A 48 10.27 -4.29 -5.09
C LEU A 48 8.97 -3.65 -5.58
N ILE A 49 8.41 -2.70 -4.83
CA ILE A 49 7.13 -2.05 -5.19
C ILE A 49 7.25 -1.29 -6.50
N LYS A 50 8.33 -0.52 -6.69
CA LYS A 50 8.60 0.19 -7.96
C LYS A 50 8.73 -0.79 -9.14
N ALA A 51 9.37 -1.95 -8.94
CA ALA A 51 9.49 -2.97 -9.97
C ALA A 51 8.14 -3.61 -10.31
N ARG A 52 7.35 -3.99 -9.31
CA ARG A 52 6.01 -4.58 -9.51
C ARG A 52 5.05 -3.58 -10.16
N ALA A 53 5.08 -2.31 -9.77
CA ALA A 53 4.30 -1.25 -10.41
C ALA A 53 4.59 -1.12 -11.91
N ARG A 54 5.88 -1.15 -12.31
CA ARG A 54 6.25 -1.15 -13.73
C ARG A 54 5.75 -2.40 -14.46
N LEU A 55 5.84 -3.57 -13.84
CA LEU A 55 5.39 -4.83 -14.45
C LEU A 55 3.88 -4.85 -14.73
N VAL A 56 3.08 -4.26 -13.85
CA VAL A 56 1.61 -4.21 -14.00
C VAL A 56 1.11 -2.93 -14.68
N GLY A 57 2.01 -2.05 -15.13
CA GLY A 57 1.64 -0.78 -15.78
C GLY A 57 0.96 0.23 -14.85
N ALA A 58 1.15 0.10 -13.53
CA ALA A 58 0.57 1.00 -12.55
C ALA A 58 1.41 2.26 -12.38
N ASN A 59 0.78 3.43 -12.50
CA ASN A 59 1.38 4.70 -12.14
C ASN A 59 1.21 4.96 -10.64
N VAL A 60 2.20 4.58 -9.84
CA VAL A 60 2.22 4.83 -8.38
C VAL A 60 3.55 5.43 -7.96
N THR A 61 3.49 6.53 -7.20
CA THR A 61 4.66 7.15 -6.60
C THR A 61 4.97 6.49 -5.26
N VAL A 62 6.23 6.12 -5.05
CA VAL A 62 6.69 5.51 -3.79
C VAL A 62 7.60 6.49 -3.06
N ALA A 63 7.23 6.83 -1.82
CA ALA A 63 8.03 7.64 -0.92
C ALA A 63 8.39 6.83 0.33
N GLU A 64 9.68 6.81 0.68
CA GLU A 64 10.18 6.17 1.90
C GLU A 64 9.95 7.09 3.09
N THR A 65 9.45 6.56 4.20
CA THR A 65 9.24 7.31 5.45
C THR A 65 9.43 6.39 6.66
N LEU A 66 9.66 7.00 7.82
CA LEU A 66 9.65 6.33 9.12
C LEU A 66 8.26 6.48 9.78
N PRO A 67 7.86 5.54 10.65
CA PRO A 67 6.74 5.77 11.56
C PRO A 67 7.04 6.98 12.46
N GLY A 68 6.07 7.90 12.57
CA GLY A 68 6.13 9.08 13.44
C GLY A 68 5.59 8.81 14.84
#